data_AF-A0A066X473-F1
#
_entry.id   AF-A0A066X473-F1
#
_cell.length_a   1.000
_cell.length_b   1.000
_cell.length_c   1.000
_cell.angle_alpha   90.00
_cell.angle_beta   90.00
_cell.angle_gamma   90.00
#
_symmetry.space_group_name_H-M   'P 1'
#
loop_
_entity.id
_entity.type
_entity.pdbx_description
1 polymer ?
#
loop_
_entity_poly.entity_id
_entity_poly.type
_entity_poly.pdbx_seq_one_letter_code
_entity_poly.pdbx_strand_id
1 'polypeptide(L)'
;MQNNPRFASYCPYCQTSSAPSVLPPNLKDPPSYSICPPTHHLSSGAPAAPPPPYAPSAADAPLDEKSGGSGAPSSSSSTATPPEDTLHFLDHEHDTVASLSLRYGVPAAVLRRANNITSDHLLQGRRTILIPGEYYAAGVSLSPRPVEGEEEELRKSRIRRFMTGCKVSDYDVALLYLEQVGYDLAAAMEAYLDDEAWERNNPVQEGGKRKKSKAAPRDRGPFWRSSA
;
A
#
# COMPACT_ATOMS: atom_id res chain seq x y z
N MET A 1 -55.10 4.46 -3.63
CA MET A 1 -53.92 3.96 -4.37
C MET A 1 -54.18 2.60 -5.04
N GLN A 2 -55.44 2.19 -5.22
CA GLN A 2 -55.81 0.80 -5.54
C GLN A 2 -55.93 0.44 -7.03
N ASN A 3 -55.69 1.37 -7.97
CA ASN A 3 -55.95 1.11 -9.40
C ASN A 3 -54.71 1.34 -10.29
N ASN A 4 -53.53 0.89 -9.86
CA ASN A 4 -52.38 0.80 -10.77
C ASN A 4 -52.17 -0.67 -11.17
N PRO A 5 -52.38 -1.04 -12.45
CA PRO A 5 -52.31 -2.43 -12.91
C PRO A 5 -50.92 -3.05 -12.72
N ARG A 6 -49.88 -2.22 -12.57
CA ARG A 6 -48.52 -2.68 -12.29
C ARG A 6 -48.37 -3.34 -10.91
N PHE A 7 -49.24 -2.98 -9.95
CA PHE A 7 -49.26 -3.59 -8.62
C PHE A 7 -50.23 -4.78 -8.52
N ALA A 8 -50.94 -5.14 -9.60
CA ALA A 8 -51.80 -6.33 -9.62
C ALA A 8 -50.98 -7.63 -9.64
N SER A 9 -49.80 -7.60 -10.28
CA SER A 9 -48.91 -8.76 -10.41
C SER A 9 -47.67 -8.71 -9.52
N TYR A 10 -47.35 -7.56 -8.93
CA TYR A 10 -46.11 -7.38 -8.16
C TYR A 10 -46.31 -6.43 -6.97
N CYS A 11 -46.07 -6.93 -5.76
CA CYS A 11 -46.11 -6.11 -4.55
C CYS A 11 -44.69 -5.59 -4.20
N PRO A 12 -44.46 -4.26 -4.20
CA PRO A 12 -43.14 -3.69 -3.92
C PRO A 12 -42.72 -3.83 -2.45
N TYR A 13 -43.65 -4.06 -1.53
CA TYR A 13 -43.35 -4.19 -0.09
C TYR A 13 -42.90 -5.60 0.29
N CYS A 14 -43.44 -6.62 -0.38
CA CYS A 14 -43.12 -8.02 -0.13
C CYS A 14 -42.14 -8.60 -1.16
N GLN A 15 -41.86 -7.89 -2.26
CA GLN A 15 -41.02 -8.35 -3.38
C GLN A 15 -41.43 -9.73 -3.95
N THR A 16 -42.72 -10.06 -3.86
CA THR A 16 -43.29 -11.31 -4.37
C THR A 16 -44.22 -11.01 -5.56
N SER A 17 -44.09 -11.82 -6.62
CA SER A 17 -44.99 -11.82 -7.77
C SER A 17 -46.12 -12.82 -7.54
N SER A 18 -47.35 -12.47 -7.90
CA SER A 18 -48.55 -13.32 -7.78
C SER A 18 -48.87 -14.11 -9.06
N ALA A 19 -47.93 -14.17 -10.02
CA ALA A 19 -48.08 -15.00 -11.21
C ALA A 19 -48.07 -16.51 -10.84
N PRO A 20 -48.84 -17.37 -11.54
CA PRO A 20 -48.85 -18.81 -11.28
C PRO A 20 -47.49 -19.41 -11.69
N SER A 21 -46.55 -19.49 -10.76
CA SER A 21 -45.28 -20.19 -10.90
C SER A 21 -45.43 -21.63 -10.42
N VAL A 22 -44.76 -22.57 -11.09
CA VAL A 22 -44.70 -23.99 -10.71
C VAL A 22 -43.81 -24.18 -9.46
N LEU A 23 -43.08 -23.15 -9.04
CA LEU A 23 -42.18 -23.20 -7.90
C LEU A 23 -42.92 -22.92 -6.58
N PRO A 24 -42.48 -23.53 -5.46
CA PRO A 24 -43.07 -23.28 -4.16
C PRO A 24 -42.99 -21.79 -3.78
N PRO A 25 -43.98 -21.27 -3.05
CA PRO A 25 -44.04 -19.86 -2.69
C PRO A 25 -42.83 -19.51 -1.84
N ASN A 26 -41.86 -18.78 -2.44
CA ASN A 26 -40.66 -18.11 -1.89
C ASN A 26 -39.42 -18.23 -2.79
N LEU A 27 -39.46 -19.04 -3.86
CA LEU A 27 -38.36 -19.14 -4.81
C LEU A 27 -38.67 -18.30 -6.06
N LYS A 28 -37.81 -17.33 -6.39
CA LYS A 28 -37.92 -16.56 -7.64
C LYS A 28 -37.45 -17.42 -8.80
N ASP A 29 -38.12 -17.31 -9.94
CA ASP A 29 -37.56 -17.80 -11.19
C ASP A 29 -36.22 -17.09 -11.46
N PRO A 30 -35.16 -17.82 -11.83
CA PRO A 30 -33.91 -17.19 -12.21
C PRO A 30 -34.17 -16.21 -13.36
N PRO A 31 -33.40 -15.10 -13.45
CA PRO A 31 -33.53 -14.19 -14.58
C PRO A 31 -33.40 -14.99 -15.88
N SER A 32 -34.29 -14.72 -16.84
CA SER A 32 -34.19 -15.31 -18.18
C SER A 32 -32.86 -14.90 -18.78
N TYR A 33 -31.87 -15.80 -18.73
CA TYR A 33 -30.63 -15.64 -19.48
C TYR A 33 -30.96 -15.81 -20.97
N SER A 34 -31.48 -14.75 -21.58
CA SER A 34 -31.47 -14.63 -23.02
C SER A 34 -30.02 -14.61 -23.45
N ILE A 35 -29.59 -15.73 -24.02
CA ILE A 35 -28.33 -15.90 -24.74
C ILE A 35 -28.16 -14.68 -25.64
N CYS A 36 -27.10 -13.89 -25.39
CA CYS A 36 -26.76 -12.77 -26.25
C CYS A 36 -26.65 -13.27 -27.70
N PRO A 37 -27.33 -12.66 -28.67
CA PRO A 37 -27.14 -13.03 -30.07
C PRO A 37 -25.69 -12.70 -30.47
N PRO A 38 -25.01 -13.58 -31.22
CA PRO A 38 -23.70 -13.26 -31.74
C PRO A 38 -23.85 -12.10 -32.73
N THR A 39 -23.10 -11.02 -32.50
CA THR A 39 -22.92 -9.93 -33.45
C THR A 39 -22.20 -10.46 -34.69
N HIS A 40 -22.96 -10.93 -35.67
CA HIS A 40 -22.48 -11.11 -37.03
C HIS A 40 -22.37 -9.74 -37.70
N HIS A 41 -21.17 -9.17 -37.71
CA HIS A 41 -20.79 -8.20 -38.73
C HIS A 41 -19.72 -8.85 -39.61
N LEU A 42 -20.16 -9.39 -40.74
CA LEU A 42 -19.31 -9.71 -41.90
C LEU A 42 -18.90 -8.36 -42.53
N SER A 43 -17.74 -8.15 -43.17
CA SER A 43 -17.04 -9.05 -44.07
C SER A 43 -15.61 -8.56 -44.35
N SER A 44 -14.61 -9.46 -44.30
CA SER A 44 -13.56 -9.59 -45.34
C SER A 44 -12.63 -10.77 -45.05
N GLY A 45 -12.85 -11.86 -45.78
CA GLY A 45 -11.82 -12.71 -46.40
C GLY A 45 -10.82 -13.48 -45.53
N ALA A 46 -11.17 -14.71 -45.14
CA ALA A 46 -10.26 -15.89 -45.14
C ALA A 46 -11.06 -17.17 -44.80
N PRO A 47 -10.88 -18.30 -45.51
CA PRO A 47 -11.53 -19.55 -45.15
C PRO A 47 -10.91 -20.10 -43.84
N ALA A 48 -11.70 -20.03 -42.77
CA ALA A 48 -11.33 -20.51 -41.44
C ALA A 48 -11.29 -22.05 -41.41
N ALA A 49 -10.14 -22.59 -41.01
CA ALA A 49 -9.98 -23.99 -40.67
C ALA A 49 -10.91 -24.36 -39.49
N PRO A 50 -11.46 -25.60 -39.44
CA PRO A 50 -12.28 -26.03 -38.33
C PRO A 50 -11.45 -26.09 -37.03
N PRO A 51 -12.03 -25.73 -35.86
CA PRO A 51 -11.36 -25.92 -34.58
C PRO A 51 -11.14 -27.42 -34.30
N PRO A 52 -10.07 -27.80 -33.59
CA PRO A 52 -9.78 -29.21 -33.32
C PRO A 52 -10.91 -29.87 -32.52
N PRO A 53 -11.29 -31.11 -32.86
CA PRO A 53 -12.33 -31.85 -32.15
C PRO A 53 -11.82 -32.24 -30.74
N TYR A 54 -12.61 -31.93 -29.72
CA TYR A 54 -12.40 -32.45 -28.36
C TYR A 54 -12.71 -33.95 -28.37
N ALA A 55 -11.67 -34.78 -28.41
CA ALA A 55 -11.78 -36.20 -28.16
C ALA A 55 -11.79 -36.47 -26.64
N PRO A 56 -12.76 -37.21 -26.10
CA PRO A 56 -12.63 -37.81 -24.79
C PRO A 56 -11.78 -39.08 -24.92
N SER A 57 -10.54 -39.06 -24.42
CA SER A 57 -9.75 -40.28 -24.30
C SER A 57 -10.12 -40.96 -22.98
N ALA A 58 -11.10 -41.85 -23.05
CA ALA A 58 -11.29 -42.91 -22.08
C ALA A 58 -10.95 -44.23 -22.77
N ALA A 59 -9.89 -44.88 -22.31
CA ALA A 59 -9.67 -46.30 -22.49
C ALA A 59 -8.94 -46.84 -21.24
N ASP A 60 -9.72 -47.39 -20.31
CA ASP A 60 -9.40 -48.59 -19.52
C ASP A 60 -8.82 -49.67 -20.46
N ALA A 61 -7.91 -50.61 -20.15
CA ALA A 61 -7.22 -51.19 -18.97
C ALA A 61 -6.05 -52.06 -19.58
N PRO A 62 -5.26 -52.93 -18.88
CA PRO A 62 -5.28 -53.37 -17.49
C PRO A 62 -3.91 -53.43 -16.76
N LEU A 63 -4.02 -53.79 -15.47
CA LEU A 63 -3.02 -53.97 -14.42
C LEU A 63 -1.91 -54.98 -14.78
N ASP A 64 -0.67 -54.70 -14.36
CA ASP A 64 0.23 -55.72 -13.79
C ASP A 64 1.36 -55.11 -12.93
N GLU A 65 1.84 -55.95 -12.01
CA GLU A 65 2.54 -55.69 -10.74
C GLU A 65 3.99 -55.13 -10.78
N LYS A 66 4.33 -54.39 -9.69
CA LYS A 66 5.59 -54.48 -8.92
C LYS A 66 6.90 -53.95 -9.52
N SER A 67 7.38 -52.81 -9.02
CA SER A 67 8.68 -52.65 -8.32
C SER A 67 8.93 -51.18 -7.95
N GLY A 68 9.57 -50.95 -6.80
CA GLY A 68 9.72 -49.64 -6.16
C GLY A 68 10.57 -48.64 -6.94
N GLY A 69 10.11 -47.39 -6.97
CA GLY A 69 10.82 -46.24 -7.52
C GLY A 69 11.19 -45.24 -6.43
N SER A 70 12.46 -45.26 -6.03
CA SER A 70 13.14 -44.08 -5.52
C SER A 70 13.04 -42.94 -6.53
N GLY A 71 12.70 -41.75 -6.06
CA GLY A 71 12.67 -40.53 -6.86
C GLY A 71 12.72 -39.32 -5.96
N ALA A 72 13.86 -39.14 -5.30
CA ALA A 72 14.21 -37.90 -4.62
C ALA A 72 14.05 -36.71 -5.58
N PRO A 73 13.51 -35.55 -5.15
CA PRO A 73 13.74 -34.33 -5.88
C PRO A 73 15.20 -33.95 -5.69
N SER A 74 15.97 -34.04 -6.77
CA SER A 74 17.34 -33.58 -6.86
C SER A 74 17.45 -32.12 -6.45
N SER A 75 17.90 -31.87 -5.22
CA SER A 75 18.46 -30.59 -4.82
C SER A 75 19.79 -30.43 -5.55
N SER A 76 19.77 -29.70 -6.68
CA SER A 76 20.99 -29.19 -7.28
C SER A 76 21.62 -28.18 -6.32
N SER A 77 22.63 -28.64 -5.61
CA SER A 77 23.58 -27.83 -4.86
C SER A 77 24.33 -26.90 -5.82
N SER A 78 23.87 -25.67 -5.96
CA SER A 78 24.74 -24.55 -6.27
C SER A 78 25.30 -24.02 -4.95
N THR A 79 26.62 -23.92 -4.89
CA THR A 79 27.41 -23.29 -3.84
C THR A 79 26.77 -22.00 -3.34
N ALA A 80 26.14 -22.06 -2.16
CA ALA A 80 25.30 -20.99 -1.63
C ALA A 80 26.11 -20.03 -0.76
N THR A 81 26.36 -18.83 -1.26
CA THR A 81 26.23 -17.64 -0.41
C THR A 81 24.82 -17.67 0.20
N PRO A 82 24.65 -17.35 1.50
CA PRO A 82 23.33 -17.33 2.11
C PRO A 82 22.41 -16.43 1.27
N PRO A 83 21.17 -16.86 0.96
CA PRO A 83 20.26 -16.06 0.18
C PRO A 83 20.07 -14.72 0.89
N GLU A 84 20.39 -13.63 0.20
CA GLU A 84 20.37 -12.29 0.78
C GLU A 84 18.92 -11.80 0.91
N ASP A 85 18.60 -11.24 2.08
CA ASP A 85 17.28 -10.68 2.33
C ASP A 85 17.09 -9.40 1.51
N THR A 86 15.96 -9.31 0.81
CA THR A 86 15.62 -8.15 -0.01
C THR A 86 14.81 -7.15 0.82
N LEU A 87 15.20 -5.88 0.81
CA LEU A 87 14.45 -4.82 1.49
C LEU A 87 13.40 -4.20 0.55
N HIS A 88 12.14 -4.22 0.96
CA HIS A 88 11.01 -3.63 0.22
C HIS A 88 10.50 -2.37 0.91
N PHE A 89 10.36 -1.29 0.15
CA PHE A 89 9.72 -0.05 0.62
C PHE A 89 8.20 -0.16 0.48
N LEU A 90 7.50 0.09 1.59
CA LEU A 90 6.06 -0.08 1.66
C LEU A 90 5.34 1.12 1.04
N ASP A 91 4.39 0.81 0.16
CA ASP A 91 3.35 1.74 -0.25
C ASP A 91 2.08 1.44 0.56
N HIS A 92 1.76 2.30 1.52
CA HIS A 92 0.64 2.07 2.43
C HIS A 92 -0.74 2.04 1.75
N GLU A 93 -0.86 2.55 0.52
CA GLU A 93 -2.12 2.52 -0.23
C GLU A 93 -2.36 1.16 -0.91
N HIS A 94 -1.29 0.41 -1.20
CA HIS A 94 -1.35 -0.77 -2.09
C HIS A 94 -0.69 -2.02 -1.50
N ASP A 95 0.17 -1.88 -0.50
CA ASP A 95 0.90 -2.97 0.13
C ASP A 95 0.22 -3.43 1.42
N THR A 96 -0.03 -4.73 1.47
CA THR A 96 -0.56 -5.48 2.61
C THR A 96 0.27 -6.76 2.73
N VAL A 97 0.24 -7.42 3.89
CA VAL A 97 0.95 -8.71 4.05
C VAL A 97 0.51 -9.73 2.99
N ALA A 98 -0.78 -9.73 2.63
CA ALA A 98 -1.32 -10.61 1.60
C ALA A 98 -0.84 -10.22 0.18
N SER A 99 -0.88 -8.94 -0.18
CA SER A 99 -0.41 -8.51 -1.52
C SER A 99 1.09 -8.71 -1.69
N LEU A 100 1.88 -8.48 -0.65
CA LEU A 100 3.33 -8.75 -0.64
C LEU A 100 3.63 -10.25 -0.74
N SER A 101 2.89 -11.08 -0.01
CA SER A 101 3.01 -12.55 -0.09
C SER A 101 2.83 -13.05 -1.51
N LEU A 102 1.83 -12.52 -2.23
CA LEU A 102 1.58 -12.87 -3.63
C LEU A 102 2.64 -12.30 -4.58
N ARG A 103 3.06 -11.04 -4.36
CA ARG A 103 4.03 -10.36 -5.22
C ARG A 103 5.41 -11.01 -5.18
N TYR A 104 5.83 -11.49 -4.01
CA TYR A 104 7.15 -12.06 -3.78
C TYR A 104 7.16 -13.59 -3.67
N GLY A 105 6.00 -14.25 -3.67
CA GLY A 105 5.89 -15.70 -3.49
C GLY A 105 6.26 -16.19 -2.08
N VAL A 106 6.32 -15.29 -1.09
CA VAL A 106 6.68 -15.64 0.30
C VAL A 106 5.41 -15.91 1.10
N PRO A 107 5.30 -17.03 1.84
CA PRO A 107 4.14 -17.28 2.69
C PRO A 107 3.95 -16.18 3.74
N ALA A 108 2.72 -15.66 3.90
CA ALA A 108 2.40 -14.59 4.85
C ALA A 108 2.87 -14.89 6.29
N ALA A 109 2.80 -16.15 6.73
CA ALA A 109 3.27 -16.56 8.05
C ALA A 109 4.79 -16.45 8.21
N VAL A 110 5.57 -16.68 7.14
CA VAL A 110 7.03 -16.50 7.15
C VAL A 110 7.36 -15.02 7.12
N LEU A 111 6.71 -14.25 6.24
CA LEU A 111 6.91 -12.80 6.12
C LEU A 111 6.65 -12.07 7.45
N ARG A 112 5.58 -12.45 8.17
CA ARG A 112 5.27 -11.94 9.50
C ARG A 112 6.33 -12.29 10.54
N ARG A 113 6.80 -13.54 10.55
CA ARG A 113 7.83 -14.02 11.49
C ARG A 113 9.17 -13.34 11.26
N ALA A 114 9.62 -13.21 10.01
CA ALA A 114 10.87 -12.55 9.64
C ALA A 114 10.88 -11.06 10.04
N ASN A 115 9.71 -10.41 10.05
CA ASN A 115 9.59 -8.99 10.36
C ASN A 115 9.05 -8.70 11.77
N ASN A 116 8.82 -9.71 12.61
CA ASN A 116 8.20 -9.54 13.93
C ASN A 116 6.87 -8.77 13.86
N ILE A 117 6.00 -9.12 12.90
CA ILE A 117 4.68 -8.51 12.71
C ILE A 117 3.61 -9.49 13.21
N THR A 118 2.93 -9.15 14.31
CA THR A 118 1.84 -9.96 14.87
C THR A 118 0.49 -9.69 14.21
N SER A 119 0.24 -8.44 13.79
CA SER A 119 -1.02 -7.98 13.22
C SER A 119 -0.80 -7.13 11.97
N ASP A 120 -1.76 -7.18 11.05
CA ASP A 120 -1.63 -6.51 9.74
C ASP A 120 -1.59 -4.97 9.86
N HIS A 121 -2.19 -4.40 10.91
CA HIS A 121 -2.16 -2.95 11.16
C HIS A 121 -0.78 -2.40 11.57
N LEU A 122 0.14 -3.28 12.00
CA LEU A 122 1.51 -2.86 12.34
C LEU A 122 2.35 -2.58 11.08
N LEU A 123 1.86 -2.96 9.91
CA LEU A 123 2.52 -2.67 8.64
C LEU A 123 2.46 -1.17 8.32
N GLN A 124 1.36 -0.48 8.65
CA GLN A 124 1.21 0.96 8.42
C GLN A 124 2.18 1.81 9.25
N GLY A 125 2.68 1.30 10.38
CA GLY A 125 3.67 2.00 11.20
C GLY A 125 5.11 1.89 10.69
N ARG A 126 5.34 1.18 9.59
CA ARG A 126 6.68 0.86 9.08
C ARG A 126 6.86 1.36 7.66
N ARG A 127 8.03 1.92 7.38
CA ARG A 127 8.38 2.36 6.03
C ARG A 127 8.87 1.22 5.13
N THR A 128 9.46 0.19 5.74
CA THR A 128 10.13 -0.91 5.02
C THR A 128 9.81 -2.26 5.64
N ILE A 129 9.93 -3.31 4.82
CA ILE A 129 9.77 -4.71 5.22
C ILE A 129 10.90 -5.54 4.61
N LEU A 130 11.39 -6.53 5.35
CA LEU A 130 12.38 -7.51 4.90
C LEU A 130 11.69 -8.69 4.23
N ILE A 131 12.23 -9.11 3.10
CA ILE A 131 11.72 -10.22 2.31
C ILE A 131 12.78 -11.32 2.34
N PRO A 132 12.48 -12.47 2.97
CA PRO A 132 13.42 -13.58 3.07
C PRO A 132 13.89 -14.04 1.70
N GLY A 133 15.21 -14.01 1.48
CA GLY A 133 15.82 -14.44 0.22
C GLY A 133 15.61 -15.94 -0.06
N GLU A 134 15.33 -16.74 0.98
CA GLU A 134 15.03 -18.18 0.87
C GLU A 134 13.88 -18.49 -0.10
N TYR A 135 12.90 -17.59 -0.15
CA TYR A 135 11.70 -17.72 -1.00
C TYR A 135 11.79 -16.83 -2.24
N TYR A 136 12.56 -15.75 -2.18
CA TYR A 136 12.69 -14.77 -3.25
C TYR A 136 14.13 -14.70 -3.78
N ALA A 137 14.46 -15.58 -4.72
CA ALA A 137 15.80 -15.68 -5.32
C ALA A 137 16.13 -14.58 -6.33
N ALA A 138 15.18 -13.69 -6.66
CA ALA A 138 15.42 -12.65 -7.65
C ALA A 138 16.22 -11.45 -7.09
N GLY A 139 16.33 -11.30 -5.76
CA GLY A 139 17.22 -10.33 -5.10
C GLY A 139 16.94 -8.84 -5.37
N VAL A 140 15.94 -8.51 -6.20
CA VAL A 140 15.60 -7.15 -6.61
C VAL A 140 14.33 -6.69 -5.90
N SER A 141 14.35 -5.51 -5.27
CA SER A 141 13.15 -4.95 -4.67
C SER A 141 12.12 -4.55 -5.75
N LEU A 142 10.91 -5.10 -5.69
CA LEU A 142 9.75 -4.75 -6.53
C LEU A 142 8.95 -3.57 -5.94
N SER A 143 9.52 -2.83 -4.98
CA SER A 143 8.85 -1.69 -4.36
C SER A 143 8.76 -0.50 -5.30
N PRO A 144 7.64 0.23 -5.30
CA PRO A 144 7.65 1.57 -5.86
C PRO A 144 8.67 2.39 -5.05
N ARG A 145 9.74 2.87 -5.70
CA ARG A 145 10.52 3.94 -5.06
C ARG A 145 9.55 5.11 -4.86
N PRO A 146 9.52 5.73 -3.67
CA PRO A 146 8.69 6.91 -3.46
C PRO A 146 8.87 7.89 -4.63
N VAL A 147 7.75 8.30 -5.24
CA VAL A 147 7.71 9.11 -6.48
C VAL A 147 8.51 10.41 -6.35
N GLU A 148 8.66 10.91 -5.12
CA GLU A 148 9.41 12.11 -4.74
C GLU A 148 10.95 11.89 -4.70
N GLY A 149 11.43 10.70 -5.04
CA GLY A 149 12.87 10.42 -5.17
C GLY A 149 13.62 10.41 -3.83
N GLU A 150 14.90 10.04 -3.88
CA GLU A 150 15.79 10.04 -2.70
C GLU A 150 16.06 11.45 -2.16
N GLU A 151 16.02 12.45 -3.05
CA GLU A 151 16.36 13.83 -2.74
C GLU A 151 15.33 14.48 -1.83
N GLU A 152 14.02 14.29 -2.07
CA GLU A 152 12.97 14.89 -1.25
C GLU A 152 12.88 14.26 0.15
N GLU A 153 13.23 12.98 0.28
CA GLU A 153 13.32 12.34 1.58
C GLU A 153 14.48 12.85 2.41
N LEU A 154 15.64 13.06 1.77
CA LEU A 154 16.77 13.74 2.38
C LEU A 154 16.37 15.17 2.78
N ARG A 155 15.64 15.89 1.92
CA ARG A 155 15.09 17.22 2.19
C ARG A 155 14.22 17.23 3.45
N LYS A 156 13.20 16.36 3.51
CA LYS A 156 12.29 16.22 4.67
C LYS A 156 13.05 15.83 5.93
N SER A 157 14.04 14.94 5.83
CA SER A 157 14.87 14.54 6.97
C SER A 157 15.71 15.69 7.52
N ARG A 158 16.28 16.53 6.63
CA ARG A 158 17.06 17.72 6.98
C ARG A 158 16.18 18.78 7.64
N ILE A 159 15.00 19.05 7.08
CA ILE A 159 14.04 19.99 7.67
C ILE A 159 13.67 19.57 9.10
N ARG A 160 13.28 18.31 9.31
CA ARG A 160 12.95 17.80 10.66
C ARG A 160 14.14 17.93 11.63
N ARG A 161 15.36 17.68 11.14
CA ARG A 161 16.57 17.75 11.96
C ARG A 161 16.95 19.19 12.31
N PHE A 162 16.77 20.13 11.39
CA PHE A 162 16.90 21.57 11.62
C PHE A 162 15.88 22.05 12.67
N MET A 163 14.59 21.76 12.46
CA MET A 163 13.51 22.14 13.39
C MET A 163 13.77 21.62 14.81
N THR A 164 14.23 20.37 14.93
CA THR A 164 14.54 19.78 16.24
C THR A 164 15.84 20.35 16.85
N GLY A 165 16.87 20.59 16.03
CA GLY A 165 18.17 21.08 16.47
C GLY A 165 18.12 22.54 16.93
N CYS A 166 17.48 23.40 16.13
CA CYS A 166 17.29 24.82 16.41
C CYS A 166 16.07 25.11 17.29
N LYS A 167 15.23 24.09 17.57
CA LYS A 167 13.95 24.22 18.30
C LYS A 167 12.95 25.16 17.61
N VAL A 168 13.01 25.26 16.30
CA VAL A 168 12.10 26.05 15.46
C VAL A 168 10.85 25.21 15.17
N SER A 169 9.68 25.68 15.60
CA SER A 169 8.39 25.04 15.29
C SER A 169 7.85 25.43 13.92
N ASP A 170 8.29 26.57 13.38
CA ASP A 170 7.78 27.11 12.13
C ASP A 170 8.48 26.47 10.93
N TYR A 171 7.70 25.72 10.16
CA TYR A 171 8.18 25.01 8.98
C TYR A 171 8.73 25.97 7.91
N ASP A 172 8.08 27.11 7.71
CA ASP A 172 8.48 28.09 6.69
C ASP A 172 9.86 28.72 7.00
N VAL A 173 10.16 28.92 8.29
CA VAL A 173 11.48 29.40 8.72
C VAL A 173 12.54 28.35 8.43
N ALA A 174 12.28 27.08 8.78
CA ALA A 174 13.19 25.98 8.48
C ALA A 174 13.45 25.82 6.97
N LEU A 175 12.42 25.99 6.15
CA LEU A 175 12.55 25.98 4.70
C LEU A 175 13.44 27.13 4.20
N LEU A 176 13.22 28.34 4.68
CA LEU A 176 13.97 29.52 4.26
C LEU A 176 15.48 29.35 4.49
N TYR A 177 15.90 28.94 5.69
CA TYR A 177 17.32 28.74 6.00
C TYR A 177 17.92 27.58 5.21
N LEU A 178 17.19 26.47 5.04
CA LEU A 178 17.70 25.34 4.28
C LEU A 178 17.79 25.65 2.78
N GLU A 179 16.82 26.36 2.20
CA GLU A 179 16.85 26.75 0.79
C GLU A 179 18.00 27.71 0.48
N GLN A 180 18.28 28.66 1.39
CA GLN A 180 19.35 29.64 1.23
C GLN A 180 20.75 29.01 1.14
N VAL A 181 20.97 27.86 1.77
CA VAL A 181 22.27 27.14 1.78
C VAL A 181 22.21 25.82 1.00
N GLY A 182 21.23 25.64 0.10
CA GLY A 182 21.14 24.45 -0.75
C GLY A 182 20.93 23.14 0.02
N TYR A 183 20.21 23.20 1.15
CA TYR A 183 19.91 22.09 2.05
C TYR A 183 21.13 21.48 2.76
N ASP A 184 22.19 22.26 2.98
CA ASP A 184 23.21 21.90 3.97
C ASP A 184 22.69 22.19 5.39
N LEU A 185 22.52 21.12 6.18
CA LEU A 185 21.99 21.20 7.53
C LEU A 185 22.93 21.97 8.47
N ALA A 186 24.25 21.77 8.37
CA ALA A 186 25.19 22.34 9.32
C ALA A 186 25.26 23.87 9.17
N ALA A 187 25.44 24.32 7.92
CA ALA A 187 25.51 25.74 7.60
C ALA A 187 24.17 26.45 7.84
N ALA A 188 23.02 25.80 7.57
CA ALA A 188 21.72 26.36 7.91
C ALA A 188 21.56 26.56 9.43
N MET A 189 21.96 25.57 10.25
CA MET A 189 21.92 25.68 11.71
C MET A 189 22.86 26.78 12.22
N GLU A 190 24.05 26.92 11.65
CA GLU A 190 25.00 27.99 11.99
C GLU A 190 24.42 29.37 11.67
N ALA A 191 23.89 29.57 10.47
CA ALA A 191 23.26 30.82 10.06
C ALA A 191 22.11 31.23 11.01
N TYR A 192 21.27 30.28 11.42
CA TYR A 192 20.21 30.55 12.39
C TYR A 192 20.76 30.95 13.77
N LEU A 193 21.82 30.29 14.24
CA LEU A 193 22.43 30.61 15.53
C LEU A 193 23.15 31.96 15.52
N ASP A 194 23.76 32.33 14.39
CA ASP A 194 24.39 33.63 14.19
C ASP A 194 23.34 34.76 14.21
N ASP A 195 22.18 34.57 13.58
CA ASP A 195 21.07 35.51 13.65
C ASP A 195 20.56 35.66 15.10
N GLU A 196 20.35 34.55 15.81
CA GLU A 196 19.97 34.55 17.23
C GLU A 196 21.02 35.24 18.13
N ALA A 197 22.31 35.10 17.81
CA ALA A 197 23.40 35.79 18.49
C ALA A 197 23.37 37.30 18.19
N TRP A 198 23.12 37.66 16.93
CA TRP A 198 23.01 39.03 16.49
C TRP A 198 21.82 39.73 17.15
N GLU A 199 20.63 39.12 17.19
CA GLU A 199 19.43 39.68 17.81
C GLU A 199 19.63 39.95 19.32
N ARG A 200 20.32 39.03 20.01
CA ARG A 200 20.64 39.19 21.44
C ARG A 200 21.56 40.38 21.72
N ASN A 201 22.50 40.63 20.81
CA ASN A 201 23.46 41.73 20.91
C ASN A 201 22.92 43.05 20.37
N ASN A 202 21.86 43.01 19.56
CA ASN A 202 21.20 44.16 18.96
C ASN A 202 19.72 44.20 19.39
N PRO A 203 19.44 44.41 20.69
CA PRO A 203 18.06 44.54 21.15
C PRO A 203 17.42 45.73 20.43
N VAL A 204 16.27 45.48 19.80
CA VAL A 204 15.52 46.50 19.06
C VAL A 204 15.33 47.72 19.95
N GLN A 205 15.98 48.84 19.60
CA GLN A 205 15.69 50.13 20.21
C GLN A 205 14.31 50.56 19.71
N GLU A 206 13.25 50.13 20.40
CA GLU A 206 11.90 50.62 20.15
C GLU A 206 11.90 52.13 20.40
N GLY A 207 11.97 52.89 19.30
CA GLY A 207 11.84 54.33 19.30
C GLY A 207 10.46 54.73 19.84
N GLY A 208 10.41 55.03 21.14
CA GLY A 208 9.44 55.93 21.74
C GLY A 208 8.06 55.36 22.08
N LYS A 209 7.96 54.63 23.20
CA LYS A 209 7.07 54.93 24.34
C LYS A 209 7.17 53.82 25.37
N ARG A 210 7.71 54.16 26.54
CA ARG A 210 7.62 53.33 27.76
C ARG A 210 6.15 53.04 28.07
N LYS A 211 5.65 51.88 27.63
CA LYS A 211 4.41 51.30 28.11
C LYS A 211 4.77 50.10 28.99
N LYS A 212 4.71 50.36 30.30
CA LYS A 212 4.66 49.43 31.44
C LYS A 212 4.76 47.95 31.06
N SER A 213 5.91 47.35 31.37
CA SER A 213 6.25 45.93 31.34
C SER A 213 5.02 45.00 31.28
N LYS A 214 4.63 44.59 30.06
CA LYS A 214 3.96 43.31 29.87
C LYS A 214 5.07 42.30 29.58
N ALA A 215 5.19 41.33 30.48
CA ALA A 215 6.11 40.22 30.36
C ALA A 215 6.09 39.65 28.93
N ALA A 216 7.28 39.33 28.41
CA ALA A 216 7.47 38.64 27.16
C ALA A 216 6.48 37.46 27.05
N PRO A 217 5.94 37.16 25.86
CA PRO A 217 5.20 35.92 25.67
C PRO A 217 6.15 34.78 26.06
N ARG A 218 5.86 34.16 27.20
CA ARG A 218 6.56 32.95 27.62
C ARG A 218 6.23 31.95 26.54
N ASP A 219 7.24 31.56 25.77
CA ASP A 219 7.19 30.39 24.93
C ASP A 219 6.67 29.25 25.79
N ARG A 220 5.39 28.91 25.61
CA ARG A 220 4.76 27.81 26.31
C ARG A 220 5.26 26.59 25.56
N GLY A 221 6.46 26.16 25.94
CA GLY A 221 7.05 24.91 25.47
C GLY A 221 6.02 23.76 25.54
N PRO A 222 6.23 22.70 24.76
CA PRO A 222 5.22 21.67 24.51
C PRO A 222 4.54 21.19 25.79
N PHE A 223 3.22 21.37 25.82
CA PHE A 223 2.26 21.11 26.92
C PHE A 223 2.23 19.64 27.43
N TRP A 224 3.16 18.79 27.00
CA TRP A 224 3.11 17.33 27.20
C TRP A 224 4.07 16.79 28.27
N ARG A 225 4.70 17.64 29.10
CA ARG A 225 5.43 17.14 30.28
C ARG A 225 4.45 16.75 31.39
N SER A 226 4.02 15.49 31.31
CA SER A 226 3.71 14.51 32.36
C SER A 226 3.44 15.04 33.78
N SER A 227 2.20 14.81 34.25
CA SER A 227 1.95 14.44 35.63
C SER A 227 2.40 12.98 35.80
N ALA A 228 3.47 12.79 36.58
CA ALA A 228 3.79 11.53 37.24
C ALA A 228 3.53 11.71 38.74
#